data_AF-A0A836VJV1-F1
#
_entry.id   AF-A0A836VJV1-F1
#
_cell.length_a   1.000
_cell.length_b   1.000
_cell.length_c   1.000
_cell.angle_alpha   90.00
_cell.angle_beta   90.00
_cell.angle_gamma   90.00
#
_symmetry.space_group_name_H-M   'P 1'
#
loop_
_entity.id
_entity.type
_entity.pdbx_description
1 polymer ?
#
loop_
_entity_poly.entity_id
_entity_poly.type
_entity_poly.pdbx_seq_one_letter_code
_entity_poly.pdbx_strand_id
1 'polypeptide(L)'
;MFCMGDGRTVLHETDVGELWGHNVEKWSHTIFRRAHQNAKKLIDEGNDPLRIISERAHAKGMLFYPTLLVQQGRGKREDDSRCSEFRFDNQHLEIGARADVDPGYPGLACLDFAHEEVREERFALIDETLRKYDVDGFELQLNYFPYYFHPDQVEAGRAIMTRWVRRVYEAVKDSGADRELVIRIPASVEGCRQEGLDVRAWIEAGIVDVLVGQTFSMPELVNTNADYRGLVEAADGSSCRVHAAIHSHMDSDRLAEAPIEVVRACANNYWAQGVEGLYLAHWFSNWPYGASFYEKLRELPHPDVMAAKDKHYYVPTCTARYPVPPTEPGLQMQLPADLPVGEAVEIDLAASDDLRRWESVGRLHEVVLRLRIMGITELDRLQFRFNGRELPKASMRKINQLYRMSAPRYRTESGYWFIFRLDGENLPAQGANRIEVLLLERDPDVTPRVFLRDVELEIKYLMGKNFHRGFVDADLGSYEGVNE
;
A
#
# COMPACT_ATOMS: atom_id res chain seq x y z
N MET A 1 7.12 -14.51 4.26
CA MET A 1 8.03 -13.36 4.18
C MET A 1 8.36 -12.87 5.58
N PHE A 2 9.62 -12.59 5.89
CA PHE A 2 10.05 -12.08 7.20
C PHE A 2 11.21 -11.09 7.05
N CYS A 3 11.01 -9.84 7.49
CA CYS A 3 12.02 -8.80 7.38
C CYS A 3 13.22 -9.09 8.27
N MET A 4 14.40 -9.11 7.66
CA MET A 4 15.66 -9.38 8.34
C MET A 4 16.15 -8.22 9.19
N GLY A 5 15.80 -6.99 8.80
CA GLY A 5 16.24 -5.74 9.40
C GLY A 5 16.29 -4.60 8.38
N ASP A 6 17.12 -3.60 8.65
CA ASP A 6 17.28 -2.37 7.88
C ASP A 6 18.63 -2.41 7.11
N GLY A 7 18.60 -2.89 5.86
CA GLY A 7 19.80 -3.07 5.04
C GLY A 7 20.79 -4.04 5.70
N ARG A 8 21.96 -3.53 6.08
CA ARG A 8 23.03 -4.30 6.74
C ARG A 8 22.80 -4.57 8.22
N THR A 9 21.93 -3.80 8.86
CA THR A 9 21.63 -4.03 10.27
C THR A 9 20.46 -5.00 10.41
N VAL A 10 20.69 -6.14 11.05
CA VAL A 10 19.73 -7.23 11.15
C VAL A 10 19.36 -7.53 12.60
N LEU A 11 18.27 -8.26 12.80
CA LEU A 11 17.80 -8.72 14.12
C LEU A 11 17.98 -10.22 14.33
N HIS A 12 18.92 -10.83 13.61
CA HIS A 12 19.25 -12.26 13.66
C HIS A 12 20.77 -12.47 13.67
N GLU A 13 21.22 -13.71 13.85
CA GLU A 13 22.65 -14.02 13.94
C GLU A 13 23.35 -13.90 12.57
N THR A 14 24.38 -13.07 12.46
CA THR A 14 25.06 -12.79 11.19
C THR A 14 26.58 -12.71 11.39
N ASP A 15 27.34 -13.16 10.39
CA ASP A 15 28.80 -13.06 10.30
C ASP A 15 29.24 -11.91 9.37
N VAL A 16 28.41 -11.59 8.36
CA VAL A 16 28.71 -10.54 7.38
C VAL A 16 27.96 -9.23 7.63
N GLY A 17 26.86 -9.25 8.39
CA GLY A 17 26.06 -8.10 8.75
C GLY A 17 26.42 -7.51 10.10
N GLU A 18 25.54 -6.67 10.61
CA GLU A 18 25.68 -6.05 11.93
C GLU A 18 24.37 -6.18 12.71
N LEU A 19 24.44 -6.36 14.02
CA LEU A 19 23.23 -6.36 14.83
C LEU A 19 22.65 -4.94 14.87
N TRP A 20 21.34 -4.84 14.68
CA TRP A 20 20.58 -3.60 14.82
C TRP A 20 20.92 -2.92 16.15
N GLY A 21 21.43 -1.68 16.11
CA GLY A 21 21.87 -0.90 17.27
C GLY A 21 23.18 -1.35 17.96
N HIS A 22 24.02 -2.17 17.30
CA HIS A 22 25.32 -2.61 17.85
C HIS A 22 26.31 -1.46 18.14
N ASN A 23 26.21 -0.34 17.42
CA ASN A 23 27.07 0.84 17.54
C ASN A 23 26.47 1.94 18.45
N VAL A 24 25.38 1.64 19.18
CA VAL A 24 24.65 2.62 19.99
C VAL A 24 25.00 2.48 21.47
N GLU A 25 25.67 3.49 22.01
CA GLU A 25 25.88 3.60 23.47
C GLU A 25 24.69 4.25 24.18
N LYS A 26 24.14 5.30 23.56
CA LYS A 26 23.01 6.09 24.10
C LYS A 26 21.84 6.02 23.15
N TRP A 27 20.70 5.61 23.68
CA TRP A 27 19.51 5.35 22.88
C TRP A 27 18.61 6.57 22.82
N SER A 28 18.49 7.17 21.63
CA SER A 28 17.53 8.23 21.31
C SER A 28 16.08 7.74 21.37
N HIS A 29 15.86 6.43 21.24
CA HIS A 29 14.53 5.83 21.14
C HIS A 29 14.39 4.57 22.02
N THR A 30 13.44 4.59 22.96
CA THR A 30 13.28 3.54 23.99
C THR A 30 12.73 2.22 23.45
N ILE A 31 11.78 2.26 22.51
CA ILE A 31 11.22 1.05 21.85
C ILE A 31 12.32 0.29 21.10
N PHE A 32 13.08 1.04 20.32
CA PHE A 32 14.27 0.65 19.58
C PHE A 32 15.31 -0.03 20.46
N ARG A 33 15.68 0.59 21.59
CA ARG A 33 16.52 -0.07 22.61
C ARG A 33 15.97 -1.42 23.06
N ARG A 34 14.66 -1.50 23.29
CA ARG A 34 14.01 -2.75 23.74
C ARG A 34 14.06 -3.82 22.65
N ALA A 35 13.85 -3.46 21.38
CA ALA A 35 13.97 -4.38 20.25
C ALA A 35 15.38 -4.98 20.15
N HIS A 36 16.42 -4.13 20.21
CA HIS A 36 17.81 -4.59 20.28
C HIS A 36 18.04 -5.58 21.43
N GLN A 37 17.64 -5.21 22.64
CA GLN A 37 17.86 -6.05 23.82
C GLN A 37 17.19 -7.42 23.71
N ASN A 38 16.01 -7.49 23.11
CA ASN A 38 15.32 -8.75 22.88
C ASN A 38 16.07 -9.62 21.88
N ALA A 39 16.44 -9.08 20.71
CA ALA A 39 17.17 -9.81 19.68
C ALA A 39 18.55 -10.25 20.19
N LYS A 40 19.31 -9.34 20.79
CA LYS A 40 20.62 -9.64 21.39
C LYS A 40 20.53 -10.75 22.41
N LYS A 41 19.58 -10.67 23.35
CA LYS A 41 19.43 -11.68 24.39
C LYS A 41 19.12 -13.07 23.80
N LEU A 42 18.22 -13.13 22.82
CA LEU A 42 17.88 -14.38 22.14
C LEU A 42 19.12 -15.01 21.48
N ILE A 43 19.88 -14.21 20.72
CA ILE A 43 21.11 -14.65 20.06
C ILE A 43 22.17 -15.10 21.07
N ASP A 44 22.41 -14.33 22.14
CA ASP A 44 23.37 -14.68 23.20
C ASP A 44 23.02 -16.00 23.91
N GLU A 45 21.73 -16.36 23.97
CA GLU A 45 21.22 -17.61 24.53
C GLU A 45 21.22 -18.78 23.51
N GLY A 46 21.71 -18.56 22.29
CA GLY A 46 21.74 -19.54 21.19
C GLY A 46 20.43 -19.69 20.43
N ASN A 47 19.50 -18.76 20.61
CA ASN A 47 18.17 -18.76 19.99
C ASN A 47 18.14 -17.75 18.84
N ASP A 48 18.65 -18.13 17.67
CA ASP A 48 18.66 -17.26 16.49
C ASP A 48 17.22 -16.96 15.99
N PRO A 49 16.76 -15.69 16.02
CA PRO A 49 15.39 -15.33 15.63
C PRO A 49 14.99 -15.77 14.23
N LEU A 50 15.88 -15.67 13.23
CA LEU A 50 15.51 -16.01 11.85
C LEU A 50 15.32 -17.53 11.69
N ARG A 51 16.17 -18.33 12.35
CA ARG A 51 16.04 -19.80 12.39
C ARG A 51 14.75 -20.23 13.09
N ILE A 52 14.44 -19.65 14.25
CA ILE A 52 13.22 -19.96 15.00
C ILE A 52 11.96 -19.75 14.14
N ILE A 53 11.92 -18.64 13.39
CA ILE A 53 10.77 -18.34 12.54
C ILE A 53 10.72 -19.24 11.30
N SER A 54 11.85 -19.52 10.67
CA SER A 54 11.95 -20.50 9.56
C SER A 54 11.41 -21.87 9.98
N GLU A 55 11.95 -22.44 11.06
CA GLU A 55 11.54 -23.76 11.57
C GLU A 55 10.04 -23.77 11.93
N ARG A 56 9.54 -22.67 12.49
CA ARG A 56 8.12 -22.55 12.83
C ARG A 56 7.24 -22.47 11.59
N ALA A 57 7.66 -21.79 10.54
CA ALA A 57 6.94 -21.70 9.27
C ALA A 57 6.81 -23.09 8.64
N HIS A 58 7.92 -23.82 8.54
CA HIS A 58 7.94 -25.19 8.00
C HIS A 58 7.13 -26.18 8.83
N ALA A 59 7.20 -26.09 10.16
CA ALA A 59 6.34 -26.88 11.06
C ALA A 59 4.84 -26.60 10.89
N LYS A 60 4.48 -25.53 10.16
CA LYS A 60 3.11 -25.16 9.81
C LYS A 60 2.78 -25.37 8.32
N GLY A 61 3.70 -25.94 7.55
CA GLY A 61 3.54 -26.13 6.11
C GLY A 61 3.51 -24.81 5.34
N MET A 62 4.16 -23.77 5.85
CA MET A 62 4.28 -22.47 5.21
C MET A 62 5.67 -22.30 4.63
N LEU A 63 5.75 -21.75 3.42
CA LEU A 63 7.02 -21.35 2.82
C LEU A 63 7.60 -20.12 3.54
N PHE A 64 8.91 -20.08 3.63
CA PHE A 64 9.67 -19.05 4.32
C PHE A 64 10.64 -18.32 3.39
N TYR A 65 10.45 -17.01 3.31
CA TYR A 65 11.26 -16.11 2.49
C TYR A 65 11.77 -14.98 3.40
N PRO A 66 13.07 -14.91 3.69
CA PRO A 66 13.67 -13.73 4.30
C PRO A 66 13.53 -12.53 3.37
N THR A 67 13.26 -11.36 3.94
CA THR A 67 13.10 -10.11 3.19
C THR A 67 14.22 -9.15 3.54
N LEU A 68 14.96 -8.69 2.53
CA LEU A 68 15.96 -7.64 2.64
C LEU A 68 15.36 -6.30 2.22
N LEU A 69 15.38 -5.31 3.12
CA LEU A 69 15.19 -3.90 2.74
C LEU A 69 16.47 -3.43 2.07
N VAL A 70 16.48 -3.38 0.74
CA VAL A 70 17.72 -3.19 -0.03
C VAL A 70 18.29 -1.78 0.12
N GLN A 71 17.43 -0.79 0.34
CA GLN A 71 17.83 0.60 0.47
C GLN A 71 17.12 1.30 1.63
N GLN A 72 17.85 2.21 2.27
CA GLN A 72 17.34 3.13 3.28
C GLN A 72 18.26 4.34 3.37
N GLY A 73 17.73 5.53 3.63
CA GLY A 73 18.56 6.70 3.97
C GLY A 73 19.28 6.55 5.31
N ARG A 74 20.40 7.24 5.51
CA ARG A 74 21.14 7.26 6.78
C ARG A 74 20.72 8.48 7.59
N GLY A 75 20.52 8.30 8.90
CA GLY A 75 20.35 9.39 9.86
C GLY A 75 21.67 9.89 10.46
N LYS A 76 21.58 10.70 11.51
CA LYS A 76 22.78 11.13 12.26
C LYS A 76 23.33 9.96 13.08
N ARG A 77 24.66 9.85 13.18
CA ARG A 77 25.32 8.71 13.83
C ARG A 77 24.93 8.55 15.30
N GLU A 78 24.76 9.68 15.98
CA GLU A 78 24.34 9.74 17.39
C GLU A 78 22.89 9.30 17.63
N ASP A 79 22.04 9.30 16.60
CA ASP A 79 20.60 9.10 16.73
C ASP A 79 20.10 7.84 16.01
N ASP A 80 20.79 7.40 14.95
CA ASP A 80 20.30 6.36 14.04
C ASP A 80 20.81 4.97 14.41
N SER A 81 20.08 4.33 15.33
CA SER A 81 20.29 2.95 15.75
C SER A 81 20.07 1.88 14.66
N ARG A 82 19.60 2.27 13.47
CA ARG A 82 19.26 1.36 12.36
C ARG A 82 20.31 1.35 11.28
N CYS A 83 21.27 2.26 11.35
CA CYS A 83 22.33 2.38 10.35
C CYS A 83 23.58 1.62 10.75
N SER A 84 24.17 0.96 9.77
CA SER A 84 25.41 0.18 9.92
C SER A 84 26.66 1.06 9.99
N GLU A 85 27.70 0.55 10.64
CA GLU A 85 29.04 1.13 10.64
C GLU A 85 29.60 1.24 9.22
N PHE A 86 29.40 0.22 8.38
CA PHE A 86 29.74 0.31 6.95
C PHE A 86 29.26 1.61 6.30
N ARG A 87 28.03 2.03 6.59
CA ARG A 87 27.48 3.25 5.98
C ARG A 87 28.02 4.53 6.61
N PHE A 88 28.22 4.53 7.93
CA PHE A 88 28.81 5.69 8.59
C PHE A 88 30.23 5.97 8.13
N ASP A 89 31.00 4.92 7.88
CA ASP A 89 32.42 5.01 7.52
C ASP A 89 32.64 5.14 6.00
N ASN A 90 31.63 4.81 5.18
CA ASN A 90 31.70 4.87 3.71
C ASN A 90 30.72 5.86 3.09
N GLN A 91 30.59 7.06 3.66
CA GLN A 91 29.72 8.13 3.12
C GLN A 91 30.09 8.55 1.69
N HIS A 92 31.31 8.27 1.23
CA HIS A 92 31.73 8.50 -0.16
C HIS A 92 31.03 7.58 -1.17
N LEU A 93 30.31 6.55 -0.70
CA LEU A 93 29.47 5.66 -1.50
C LEU A 93 28.00 6.09 -1.52
N GLU A 94 27.63 7.18 -0.84
CA GLU A 94 26.25 7.73 -0.86
C GLU A 94 26.04 8.59 -2.12
N ILE A 95 24.81 8.64 -2.64
CA ILE A 95 24.46 9.44 -3.83
C ILE A 95 24.86 10.91 -3.65
N GLY A 96 24.63 11.46 -2.46
CA GLY A 96 24.97 12.84 -2.10
C GLY A 96 26.46 13.12 -1.88
N ALA A 97 27.35 12.13 -2.01
CA ALA A 97 28.79 12.35 -1.97
C ALA A 97 29.28 13.21 -3.16
N ARG A 98 28.52 13.21 -4.26
CA ARG A 98 28.77 14.08 -5.40
C ARG A 98 28.08 15.44 -5.21
N ALA A 99 28.84 16.51 -5.40
CA ALA A 99 28.39 17.88 -5.11
C ALA A 99 27.36 18.45 -6.11
N ASP A 100 27.07 17.72 -7.20
CA ASP A 100 26.10 18.11 -8.24
C ASP A 100 24.66 17.67 -7.93
N VAL A 101 24.42 16.93 -6.84
CA VAL A 101 23.06 16.57 -6.41
C VAL A 101 22.42 17.72 -5.64
N ASP A 102 21.16 18.01 -5.96
CA ASP A 102 20.35 18.99 -5.21
C ASP A 102 20.31 18.62 -3.70
N PRO A 103 20.64 19.55 -2.78
CA PRO A 103 20.55 19.35 -1.33
C PRO A 103 19.14 18.96 -0.81
N GLY A 104 18.09 19.22 -1.59
CA GLY A 104 16.71 18.81 -1.32
C GLY A 104 16.34 17.43 -1.87
N TYR A 105 17.25 16.75 -2.58
CA TYR A 105 16.97 15.43 -3.14
C TYR A 105 16.74 14.38 -2.02
N PRO A 106 15.60 13.69 -2.00
CA PRO A 106 15.28 12.75 -0.91
C PRO A 106 16.26 11.57 -0.78
N GLY A 107 16.94 11.21 -1.87
CA GLY A 107 17.88 10.09 -1.94
C GLY A 107 19.32 10.41 -1.55
N LEU A 108 19.65 11.62 -1.09
CA LEU A 108 21.05 12.04 -0.83
C LEU A 108 21.83 11.06 0.05
N ALA A 109 21.22 10.61 1.14
CA ALA A 109 21.86 9.70 2.09
C ALA A 109 21.69 8.22 1.72
N CYS A 110 21.15 7.89 0.55
CA CYS A 110 21.05 6.51 0.08
C CYS A 110 22.38 6.07 -0.57
N LEU A 111 22.72 4.78 -0.47
CA LEU A 111 23.91 4.25 -1.13
C LEU A 111 23.74 4.25 -2.65
N ASP A 112 24.78 4.64 -3.39
CA ASP A 112 24.78 4.62 -4.85
C ASP A 112 25.23 3.25 -5.37
N PHE A 113 24.31 2.55 -6.02
CA PHE A 113 24.52 1.23 -6.60
C PHE A 113 25.45 1.27 -7.83
N ALA A 114 25.91 2.43 -8.29
CA ALA A 114 27.02 2.53 -9.23
C ALA A 114 28.31 1.91 -8.65
N HIS A 115 28.51 1.99 -7.33
CA HIS A 115 29.66 1.39 -6.64
C HIS A 115 29.51 -0.11 -6.46
N GLU A 116 30.57 -0.86 -6.75
CA GLU A 116 30.58 -2.32 -6.61
C GLU A 116 30.51 -2.73 -5.14
N GLU A 117 31.20 -1.99 -4.28
CA GLU A 117 31.24 -2.16 -2.84
C GLU A 117 29.84 -2.16 -2.22
N VAL A 118 28.95 -1.28 -2.69
CA VAL A 118 27.54 -1.23 -2.25
C VAL A 118 26.80 -2.50 -2.65
N ARG A 119 27.01 -2.99 -3.87
CA ARG A 119 26.35 -4.18 -4.40
C ARG A 119 26.86 -5.46 -3.73
N GLU A 120 28.16 -5.56 -3.48
CA GLU A 120 28.79 -6.69 -2.76
C GLU A 120 28.32 -6.75 -1.32
N GLU A 121 28.23 -5.60 -0.66
CA GLU A 121 27.76 -5.50 0.71
C GLU A 121 26.34 -6.09 0.84
N ARG A 122 25.42 -5.71 -0.05
CA ARG A 122 24.05 -6.26 -0.06
C ARG A 122 24.01 -7.72 -0.44
N PHE A 123 24.81 -8.12 -1.43
CA PHE A 123 24.87 -9.51 -1.88
C PHE A 123 25.42 -10.45 -0.79
N ALA A 124 26.39 -10.02 0.01
CA ALA A 124 26.98 -10.85 1.07
C ALA A 124 25.91 -11.31 2.09
N LEU A 125 24.99 -10.44 2.48
CA LEU A 125 23.87 -10.79 3.37
C LEU A 125 22.92 -11.81 2.75
N ILE A 126 22.64 -11.65 1.45
CA ILE A 126 21.79 -12.59 0.71
C ILE A 126 22.45 -13.97 0.67
N ASP A 127 23.72 -14.02 0.27
CA ASP A 127 24.51 -15.25 0.17
C ASP A 127 24.68 -15.97 1.52
N GLU A 128 24.96 -15.22 2.60
CA GLU A 128 24.97 -15.76 3.96
C GLU A 128 23.62 -16.37 4.32
N THR A 129 22.53 -15.64 4.07
CA THR A 129 21.19 -16.08 4.46
C THR A 129 20.80 -17.37 3.73
N LEU A 130 21.04 -17.44 2.42
CA LEU A 130 20.72 -18.62 1.59
C LEU A 130 21.49 -19.88 2.01
N ARG A 131 22.70 -19.72 2.57
CA ARG A 131 23.56 -20.81 3.05
C ARG A 131 23.29 -21.21 4.50
N LYS A 132 22.97 -20.25 5.36
CA LYS A 132 22.86 -20.45 6.82
C LYS A 132 21.46 -20.90 7.26
N TYR A 133 20.43 -20.62 6.47
CA TYR A 133 19.04 -20.87 6.84
C TYR A 133 18.34 -21.81 5.87
N ASP A 134 17.40 -22.59 6.41
CA ASP A 134 16.44 -23.34 5.61
C ASP A 134 15.35 -22.39 5.10
N VAL A 135 15.46 -22.01 3.84
CA VAL A 135 14.58 -21.04 3.18
C VAL A 135 14.00 -21.66 1.90
N ASP A 136 12.83 -21.17 1.51
CA ASP A 136 12.15 -21.57 0.27
C ASP A 136 12.34 -20.56 -0.86
N GLY A 137 13.02 -19.45 -0.56
CA GLY A 137 13.28 -18.37 -1.50
C GLY A 137 13.82 -17.15 -0.78
N PHE A 138 13.90 -16.03 -1.50
CA PHE A 138 14.39 -14.77 -0.96
C PHE A 138 13.59 -13.60 -1.52
N GLU A 139 13.35 -12.58 -0.69
CA GLU A 139 12.68 -11.35 -1.12
C GLU A 139 13.60 -10.14 -1.10
N LEU A 140 13.66 -9.44 -2.24
CA LEU A 140 14.19 -8.10 -2.33
C LEU A 140 13.04 -7.09 -2.23
N GLN A 141 13.04 -6.28 -1.17
CA GLN A 141 12.12 -5.16 -1.07
C GLN A 141 12.80 -3.91 -1.64
N LEU A 142 12.53 -3.64 -2.92
CA LEU A 142 13.10 -2.51 -3.65
C LEU A 142 12.25 -1.23 -3.59
N ASN A 143 11.01 -1.31 -3.09
CA ASN A 143 10.10 -0.16 -3.03
C ASN A 143 10.05 0.53 -1.66
N TYR A 144 10.99 0.23 -0.75
CA TYR A 144 11.01 0.87 0.58
C TYR A 144 11.56 2.30 0.52
N PHE A 145 12.75 2.48 -0.07
CA PHE A 145 13.35 3.78 -0.40
C PHE A 145 13.99 3.66 -1.79
N PRO A 146 13.24 3.87 -2.89
CA PRO A 146 13.64 3.43 -4.22
C PRO A 146 14.76 4.26 -4.90
N TYR A 147 15.65 4.89 -4.14
CA TYR A 147 16.76 5.68 -4.69
C TYR A 147 18.05 4.85 -4.76
N TYR A 148 18.40 4.38 -5.96
CA TYR A 148 19.55 3.49 -6.16
C TYR A 148 20.73 4.13 -6.86
N PHE A 149 20.52 5.21 -7.60
CA PHE A 149 21.56 5.85 -8.42
C PHE A 149 21.49 7.36 -8.30
N HIS A 150 22.60 8.02 -8.61
CA HIS A 150 22.60 9.45 -8.89
C HIS A 150 21.51 9.81 -9.93
N PRO A 151 20.77 10.93 -9.79
CA PRO A 151 19.67 11.30 -10.70
C PRO A 151 20.04 11.22 -12.19
N ASP A 152 21.21 11.76 -12.57
CA ASP A 152 21.71 11.72 -13.95
C ASP A 152 22.21 10.35 -14.43
N GLN A 153 22.24 9.34 -13.55
CA GLN A 153 22.74 8.00 -13.84
C GLN A 153 21.68 6.91 -13.74
N VAL A 154 20.44 7.25 -13.39
CA VAL A 154 19.32 6.31 -13.27
C VAL A 154 19.18 5.43 -14.51
N GLU A 155 19.21 6.03 -15.70
CA GLU A 155 19.05 5.30 -16.96
C GLU A 155 20.19 4.30 -17.20
N ALA A 156 21.45 4.73 -17.03
CA ALA A 156 22.60 3.85 -17.15
C ALA A 156 22.63 2.78 -16.03
N GLY A 157 22.13 3.14 -14.85
CA GLY A 157 22.02 2.30 -13.66
C GLY A 157 21.12 1.09 -13.86
N ARG A 158 20.13 1.15 -14.75
CA ARG A 158 19.26 0.02 -15.10
C ARG A 158 20.04 -1.24 -15.48
N ALA A 159 21.11 -1.09 -16.27
CA ALA A 159 21.95 -2.21 -16.67
C ALA A 159 22.79 -2.76 -15.49
N ILE A 160 23.20 -1.90 -14.57
CA ILE A 160 23.93 -2.27 -13.35
C ILE A 160 22.99 -3.06 -12.43
N MET A 161 21.81 -2.53 -12.14
CA MET A 161 20.80 -3.18 -11.31
C MET A 161 20.37 -4.53 -11.89
N THR A 162 20.15 -4.62 -13.20
CA THR A 162 19.79 -5.87 -13.88
C THR A 162 20.86 -6.95 -13.72
N ARG A 163 22.15 -6.60 -13.84
CA ARG A 163 23.24 -7.56 -13.60
C ARG A 163 23.29 -8.01 -12.14
N TRP A 164 23.04 -7.11 -11.20
CA TRP A 164 22.99 -7.45 -9.78
C TRP A 164 21.81 -8.36 -9.45
N VAL A 165 20.59 -8.06 -9.94
CA VAL A 165 19.41 -8.93 -9.81
C VAL A 165 19.67 -10.31 -10.41
N ARG A 166 20.32 -10.40 -11.58
CA ARG A 166 20.71 -11.69 -12.17
C ARG A 166 21.59 -12.50 -11.23
N ARG A 167 22.63 -11.88 -10.65
CA ARG A 167 23.51 -12.57 -9.70
C ARG A 167 22.75 -13.05 -8.46
N VAL A 168 21.82 -12.24 -7.95
CA VAL A 168 20.95 -12.64 -6.83
C VAL A 168 20.08 -13.84 -7.22
N TYR A 169 19.46 -13.79 -8.40
CA TYR A 169 18.65 -14.89 -8.93
C TYR A 169 19.45 -16.20 -9.05
N GLU A 170 20.64 -16.12 -9.64
CA GLU A 170 21.56 -17.27 -9.78
C GLU A 170 21.91 -17.86 -8.41
N ALA A 171 22.26 -17.02 -7.42
CA ALA A 171 22.54 -17.48 -6.06
C ALA A 171 21.32 -18.15 -5.38
N VAL A 172 20.11 -17.61 -5.59
CA VAL A 172 18.87 -18.23 -5.10
C VAL A 172 18.69 -19.63 -5.71
N LYS A 173 18.82 -19.75 -7.04
CA LYS A 173 18.66 -21.04 -7.74
C LYS A 173 19.77 -22.04 -7.42
N ASP A 174 21.01 -21.60 -7.27
CA ASP A 174 22.13 -22.44 -6.87
C ASP A 174 21.96 -22.98 -5.45
N SER A 175 21.31 -22.20 -4.57
CA SER A 175 20.98 -22.65 -3.21
C SER A 175 19.82 -23.65 -3.16
N GLY A 176 19.05 -23.77 -4.25
CA GLY A 176 17.96 -24.74 -4.43
C GLY A 176 17.15 -24.42 -5.68
N ALA A 177 17.03 -25.38 -6.61
CA ALA A 177 16.44 -25.14 -7.93
C ALA A 177 14.97 -24.67 -7.88
N ASP A 178 14.23 -25.11 -6.87
CA ASP A 178 12.82 -24.75 -6.65
C ASP A 178 12.67 -23.45 -5.83
N ARG A 179 13.77 -22.86 -5.33
CA ARG A 179 13.71 -21.62 -4.55
C ARG A 179 13.40 -20.43 -5.45
N GLU A 180 12.60 -19.52 -4.95
CA GLU A 180 12.10 -18.39 -5.75
C GLU A 180 12.69 -17.05 -5.33
N LEU A 181 12.99 -16.20 -6.31
CA LEU A 181 13.29 -14.79 -6.11
C LEU A 181 12.02 -13.96 -6.25
N VAL A 182 11.61 -13.35 -5.14
CA VAL A 182 10.49 -12.40 -5.06
C VAL A 182 11.06 -10.98 -5.01
N ILE A 183 10.55 -10.07 -5.83
CA ILE A 183 11.01 -8.67 -5.82
C ILE A 183 9.81 -7.74 -5.69
N ARG A 184 9.81 -6.91 -4.65
CA ARG A 184 8.77 -5.91 -4.44
C ARG A 184 9.20 -4.55 -4.97
N ILE A 185 8.35 -3.96 -5.80
CA ILE A 185 8.65 -2.84 -6.70
C ILE A 185 7.52 -1.79 -6.67
N PRO A 186 7.75 -0.59 -7.24
CA PRO A 186 6.66 0.29 -7.66
C PRO A 186 5.59 -0.46 -8.48
N ALA A 187 4.33 -0.04 -8.40
CA ALA A 187 3.21 -0.73 -9.03
C ALA A 187 3.15 -0.56 -10.56
N SER A 188 3.88 0.42 -11.12
CA SER A 188 3.95 0.65 -12.56
C SER A 188 5.33 0.35 -13.15
N VAL A 189 5.35 -0.17 -14.39
CA VAL A 189 6.59 -0.39 -15.15
C VAL A 189 7.37 0.91 -15.35
N GLU A 190 6.68 2.00 -15.66
CA GLU A 190 7.32 3.30 -15.87
C GLU A 190 7.91 3.86 -14.56
N GLY A 191 7.17 3.76 -13.45
CA GLY A 191 7.69 4.11 -12.13
C GLY A 191 8.95 3.32 -11.79
N CYS A 192 8.96 2.01 -12.05
CA CYS A 192 10.16 1.18 -11.89
C CYS A 192 11.34 1.70 -12.72
N ARG A 193 11.12 2.04 -13.99
CA ARG A 193 12.18 2.53 -14.89
C ARG A 193 12.78 3.85 -14.40
N GLN A 194 11.96 4.74 -13.84
CA GLN A 194 12.40 6.03 -13.30
C GLN A 194 13.21 5.89 -12.00
N GLU A 195 13.09 4.76 -11.31
CA GLU A 195 13.92 4.42 -10.14
C GLU A 195 15.14 3.54 -10.50
N GLY A 196 15.40 3.32 -11.80
CA GLY A 196 16.52 2.52 -12.28
C GLY A 196 16.26 1.01 -12.29
N LEU A 197 15.01 0.59 -12.22
CA LEU A 197 14.58 -0.81 -12.18
C LEU A 197 13.95 -1.22 -13.53
N ASP A 198 14.67 -2.03 -14.32
CA ASP A 198 14.17 -2.49 -15.63
C ASP A 198 13.44 -3.83 -15.53
N VAL A 199 12.23 -3.78 -14.98
CA VAL A 199 11.43 -4.98 -14.68
C VAL A 199 11.07 -5.79 -15.92
N ARG A 200 10.90 -5.15 -17.09
CA ARG A 200 10.69 -5.86 -18.36
C ARG A 200 11.91 -6.69 -18.74
N ALA A 201 13.11 -6.11 -18.63
CA ALA A 201 14.35 -6.84 -18.90
C ALA A 201 14.54 -8.02 -17.91
N TRP A 202 14.06 -7.90 -16.67
CA TRP A 202 14.14 -9.00 -15.69
C TRP A 202 13.20 -10.15 -16.04
N ILE A 203 11.96 -9.84 -16.44
CA ILE A 203 10.97 -10.81 -16.89
C ILE A 203 11.46 -11.53 -18.15
N GLU A 204 11.87 -10.78 -19.18
CA GLU A 204 12.38 -11.34 -20.45
C GLU A 204 13.61 -12.24 -20.25
N ALA A 205 14.47 -11.87 -19.30
CA ALA A 205 15.65 -12.65 -18.95
C ALA A 205 15.36 -13.87 -18.07
N GLY A 206 14.14 -14.01 -17.53
CA GLY A 206 13.78 -15.06 -16.59
C GLY A 206 14.54 -15.00 -15.27
N ILE A 207 14.90 -13.80 -14.79
CA ILE A 207 15.69 -13.59 -13.56
C ILE A 207 14.85 -13.12 -12.37
N VAL A 208 13.55 -13.39 -12.41
CA VAL A 208 12.60 -13.11 -11.33
C VAL A 208 11.44 -14.08 -11.42
N ASP A 209 11.04 -14.65 -10.29
CA ASP A 209 9.92 -15.61 -10.24
C ASP A 209 8.61 -14.92 -9.86
N VAL A 210 8.68 -13.86 -9.04
CA VAL A 210 7.52 -13.06 -8.61
C VAL A 210 7.87 -11.59 -8.52
N LEU A 211 7.07 -10.75 -9.18
CA LEU A 211 7.05 -9.30 -8.96
C LEU A 211 5.86 -8.91 -8.10
N VAL A 212 6.12 -8.20 -7.00
CA VAL A 212 5.08 -7.67 -6.12
C VAL A 212 4.96 -6.16 -6.36
N GLY A 213 3.91 -5.75 -7.05
CA GLY A 213 3.61 -4.33 -7.25
C GLY A 213 3.05 -3.70 -5.97
N GLN A 214 3.61 -2.59 -5.53
CA GLN A 214 3.17 -1.87 -4.34
C GLN A 214 2.96 -0.38 -4.63
N THR A 215 1.73 0.12 -4.48
CA THR A 215 1.48 1.57 -4.40
C THR A 215 1.74 2.08 -2.98
N PHE A 216 1.94 3.39 -2.81
CA PHE A 216 2.03 4.07 -1.51
C PHE A 216 2.95 3.37 -0.49
N SER A 217 4.22 3.14 -0.83
CA SER A 217 5.19 2.61 0.14
C SER A 217 5.32 3.46 1.40
N MET A 218 5.11 4.77 1.26
CA MET A 218 4.86 5.74 2.32
C MET A 218 3.83 6.71 1.73
N PRO A 219 2.54 6.71 2.12
CA PRO A 219 2.00 6.57 3.48
C PRO A 219 1.44 5.20 3.89
N GLU A 220 1.63 4.15 3.08
CA GLU A 220 1.12 2.79 3.36
C GLU A 220 -0.42 2.71 3.36
N LEU A 221 -1.07 3.65 2.67
CA LEU A 221 -2.53 3.68 2.57
C LEU A 221 -3.02 2.54 1.69
N VAL A 222 -4.13 1.92 2.09
CA VAL A 222 -4.90 1.04 1.20
C VAL A 222 -5.38 1.84 -0.02
N ASN A 223 -5.43 1.20 -1.18
CA ASN A 223 -5.71 1.87 -2.44
C ASN A 223 -6.64 1.01 -3.31
N THR A 224 -7.95 1.25 -3.24
CA THR A 224 -8.86 0.48 -4.11
C THR A 224 -8.70 0.81 -5.59
N ASN A 225 -7.95 1.85 -5.95
CA ASN A 225 -7.72 2.30 -7.32
C ASN A 225 -6.34 1.92 -7.88
N ALA A 226 -5.54 1.09 -7.19
CA ALA A 226 -4.22 0.71 -7.70
C ALA A 226 -4.34 0.00 -9.07
N ASP A 227 -3.43 0.33 -9.98
CA ASP A 227 -3.37 -0.23 -11.33
C ASP A 227 -2.08 -1.04 -11.50
N TYR A 228 -2.24 -2.34 -11.70
CA TYR A 228 -1.19 -3.33 -11.93
C TYR A 228 -1.25 -3.88 -13.36
N ARG A 229 -2.17 -3.43 -14.21
CA ARG A 229 -2.37 -3.99 -15.56
C ARG A 229 -1.10 -3.92 -16.39
N GLY A 230 -0.34 -2.83 -16.30
CA GLY A 230 0.93 -2.71 -17.02
C GLY A 230 2.00 -3.73 -16.58
N LEU A 231 1.99 -4.18 -15.32
CA LEU A 231 2.85 -5.27 -14.84
C LEU A 231 2.33 -6.63 -15.32
N VAL A 232 1.01 -6.86 -15.21
CA VAL A 232 0.37 -8.09 -15.69
C VAL A 232 0.63 -8.29 -17.19
N GLU A 233 0.44 -7.24 -18.00
CA GLU A 233 0.75 -7.23 -19.43
C GLU A 233 2.24 -7.45 -19.72
N ALA A 234 3.14 -6.96 -18.86
CA ALA A 234 4.58 -7.18 -19.02
C ALA A 234 4.99 -8.63 -18.71
N ALA A 235 4.25 -9.31 -17.83
CA ALA A 235 4.49 -10.70 -17.44
C ALA A 235 3.76 -11.71 -18.32
N ASP A 236 2.83 -11.28 -19.18
CA ASP A 236 2.05 -12.16 -20.03
C ASP A 236 2.94 -13.06 -20.91
N GLY A 237 2.63 -14.35 -20.91
CA GLY A 237 3.43 -15.38 -21.60
C GLY A 237 4.78 -15.72 -20.97
N SER A 238 5.17 -15.09 -19.86
CA SER A 238 6.36 -15.44 -19.08
C SER A 238 6.06 -16.40 -17.93
N SER A 239 7.08 -16.89 -17.23
CA SER A 239 6.93 -17.64 -15.98
C SER A 239 6.91 -16.75 -14.73
N CYS A 240 7.11 -15.43 -14.89
CA CYS A 240 7.10 -14.50 -13.77
C CYS A 240 5.66 -14.21 -13.34
N ARG A 241 5.36 -14.39 -12.06
CA ARG A 241 4.03 -14.07 -11.51
C ARG A 241 3.95 -12.63 -11.05
N VAL A 242 2.77 -12.02 -11.19
CA VAL A 242 2.51 -10.66 -10.67
C VAL A 242 1.60 -10.74 -9.47
N HIS A 243 2.08 -10.26 -8.33
CA HIS A 243 1.31 -10.14 -7.10
C HIS A 243 1.04 -8.67 -6.77
N ALA A 244 -0.10 -8.38 -6.16
CA ALA A 244 -0.47 -7.04 -5.72
C ALA A 244 -0.33 -6.88 -4.21
N ALA A 245 0.41 -5.87 -3.77
CA ALA A 245 0.47 -5.49 -2.37
C ALA A 245 -0.82 -4.80 -1.91
N ILE A 246 -1.47 -5.38 -0.91
CA ILE A 246 -2.63 -4.81 -0.23
C ILE A 246 -2.23 -4.33 1.16
N HIS A 247 -2.48 -3.06 1.44
CA HIS A 247 -2.35 -2.47 2.78
C HIS A 247 -3.67 -2.52 3.55
N SER A 248 -3.61 -2.28 4.85
CA SER A 248 -4.79 -2.12 5.69
C SER A 248 -4.98 -0.71 6.23
N HIS A 249 -3.97 0.17 6.18
CA HIS A 249 -4.06 1.49 6.79
C HIS A 249 -4.95 2.44 5.98
N MET A 250 -5.93 3.08 6.61
CA MET A 250 -6.80 4.08 5.95
C MET A 250 -6.55 5.51 6.43
N ASP A 251 -6.15 5.66 7.69
CA ASP A 251 -5.89 6.95 8.36
C ASP A 251 -6.93 8.07 8.12
N SER A 252 -8.22 7.73 8.10
CA SER A 252 -9.29 8.72 7.97
C SER A 252 -9.77 9.25 9.33
N ASP A 253 -10.60 10.30 9.34
CA ASP A 253 -11.20 10.82 10.57
C ASP A 253 -12.20 9.87 11.23
N ARG A 254 -12.53 8.78 10.53
CA ARG A 254 -13.46 7.74 10.96
C ARG A 254 -12.79 6.40 11.24
N LEU A 255 -11.75 6.03 10.48
CA LEU A 255 -11.16 4.68 10.48
C LEU A 255 -9.63 4.76 10.48
N ALA A 256 -9.00 4.01 11.39
CA ALA A 256 -7.53 3.84 11.39
C ALA A 256 -7.11 2.79 10.35
N GLU A 257 -7.73 1.62 10.43
CA GLU A 257 -7.52 0.49 9.56
C GLU A 257 -8.80 0.18 8.78
N ALA A 258 -8.63 -0.38 7.58
CA ALA A 258 -9.69 -0.78 6.69
C ALA A 258 -10.56 -1.87 7.33
N PRO A 259 -11.90 -1.70 7.33
CA PRO A 259 -12.81 -2.79 7.63
C PRO A 259 -12.80 -3.79 6.48
N ILE A 260 -13.42 -4.96 6.68
CA ILE A 260 -13.36 -6.05 5.70
C ILE A 260 -13.97 -5.67 4.34
N GLU A 261 -14.97 -4.79 4.31
CA GLU A 261 -15.62 -4.32 3.08
C GLU A 261 -14.67 -3.53 2.18
N VAL A 262 -13.77 -2.73 2.76
CA VAL A 262 -12.73 -2.01 2.01
C VAL A 262 -11.66 -2.98 1.51
N VAL A 263 -11.28 -3.95 2.35
CA VAL A 263 -10.33 -5.00 1.98
C VAL A 263 -10.87 -5.86 0.82
N ARG A 264 -12.15 -6.23 0.84
CA ARG A 264 -12.83 -6.96 -0.25
C ARG A 264 -12.86 -6.14 -1.54
N ALA A 265 -13.20 -4.84 -1.45
CA ALA A 265 -13.22 -3.93 -2.59
C ALA A 265 -11.84 -3.85 -3.26
N CYS A 266 -10.80 -3.64 -2.45
CA CYS A 266 -9.41 -3.62 -2.88
C CYS A 266 -9.00 -4.94 -3.56
N ALA A 267 -9.21 -6.06 -2.87
CA ALA A 267 -8.83 -7.38 -3.37
C ALA A 267 -9.55 -7.75 -4.68
N ASN A 268 -10.86 -7.51 -4.77
CA ASN A 268 -11.59 -7.80 -6.01
C ASN A 268 -11.14 -6.91 -7.18
N ASN A 269 -10.83 -5.63 -6.93
CA ASN A 269 -10.24 -4.78 -7.97
C ASN A 269 -8.89 -5.30 -8.44
N TYR A 270 -8.07 -5.86 -7.54
CA TYR A 270 -6.76 -6.38 -7.90
C TYR A 270 -6.89 -7.71 -8.67
N TRP A 271 -7.71 -8.65 -8.17
CA TRP A 271 -8.00 -9.90 -8.86
C TRP A 271 -8.58 -9.68 -10.27
N ALA A 272 -9.46 -8.69 -10.43
CA ALA A 272 -10.04 -8.35 -11.72
C ALA A 272 -9.02 -7.85 -12.75
N GLN A 273 -7.82 -7.46 -12.34
CA GLN A 273 -6.72 -7.05 -13.22
C GLN A 273 -5.85 -8.24 -13.69
N GLY A 274 -6.09 -9.45 -13.18
CA GLY A 274 -5.34 -10.64 -13.57
C GLY A 274 -4.07 -10.90 -12.77
N VAL A 275 -3.92 -10.28 -11.59
CA VAL A 275 -2.83 -10.64 -10.66
C VAL A 275 -2.98 -12.07 -10.17
N GLU A 276 -1.87 -12.74 -9.89
CA GLU A 276 -1.83 -14.15 -9.51
C GLU A 276 -1.69 -14.37 -7.99
N GLY A 277 -1.47 -13.29 -7.24
CA GLY A 277 -1.37 -13.33 -5.79
C GLY A 277 -1.61 -11.98 -5.12
N LEU A 278 -1.97 -12.03 -3.84
CA LEU A 278 -2.07 -10.87 -2.97
C LEU A 278 -0.96 -10.91 -1.92
N TYR A 279 -0.29 -9.79 -1.72
CA TYR A 279 0.76 -9.60 -0.73
C TYR A 279 0.24 -8.72 0.41
N LEU A 280 0.21 -9.21 1.64
CA LEU A 280 -0.25 -8.43 2.80
C LEU A 280 0.86 -7.48 3.28
N ALA A 281 0.85 -6.23 2.83
CA ALA A 281 1.88 -5.25 3.16
C ALA A 281 1.53 -4.47 4.43
N HIS A 282 2.36 -4.61 5.47
CA HIS A 282 2.31 -3.81 6.71
C HIS A 282 1.10 -4.09 7.62
N TRP A 283 0.51 -5.28 7.49
CA TRP A 283 -0.65 -5.67 8.29
C TRP A 283 -0.35 -5.89 9.78
N PHE A 284 0.91 -5.75 10.21
CA PHE A 284 1.31 -5.78 11.63
C PHE A 284 0.61 -4.69 12.46
N SER A 285 0.12 -3.62 11.83
CA SER A 285 -0.72 -2.58 12.46
C SER A 285 -2.03 -3.12 13.04
N ASN A 286 -2.49 -4.28 12.56
CA ASN A 286 -3.71 -4.93 13.06
C ASN A 286 -3.46 -5.74 14.35
N TRP A 287 -2.24 -5.73 14.91
CA TRP A 287 -1.95 -6.39 16.18
C TRP A 287 -2.61 -5.63 17.36
N PRO A 288 -3.24 -6.32 18.33
CA PRO A 288 -3.42 -7.77 18.41
C PRO A 288 -4.46 -8.31 17.42
N TYR A 289 -4.12 -9.44 16.78
CA TYR A 289 -4.98 -10.04 15.75
C TYR A 289 -6.26 -10.65 16.34
N GLY A 290 -7.40 -10.01 16.07
CA GLY A 290 -8.73 -10.45 16.48
C GLY A 290 -9.53 -11.15 15.37
N ALA A 291 -10.80 -11.48 15.66
CA ALA A 291 -11.69 -12.18 14.72
C ALA A 291 -11.81 -11.48 13.36
N SER A 292 -11.93 -10.14 13.35
CA SER A 292 -12.01 -9.34 12.12
C SER A 292 -10.76 -9.43 11.24
N PHE A 293 -9.58 -9.62 11.83
CA PHE A 293 -8.35 -9.84 11.07
C PHE A 293 -8.37 -11.21 10.39
N TYR A 294 -8.71 -12.27 11.13
CA TYR A 294 -8.77 -13.62 10.57
C TYR A 294 -9.88 -13.79 9.53
N GLU A 295 -10.98 -13.06 9.65
CA GLU A 295 -12.04 -13.03 8.64
C GLU A 295 -11.51 -12.49 7.31
N LYS A 296 -10.76 -11.38 7.32
CA LYS A 296 -10.08 -10.86 6.12
C LYS A 296 -9.20 -11.93 5.48
N LEU A 297 -8.34 -12.59 6.26
CA LEU A 297 -7.42 -13.62 5.75
C LEU A 297 -8.12 -14.81 5.08
N ARG A 298 -9.30 -15.19 5.57
CA ARG A 298 -10.07 -16.31 5.01
C ARG A 298 -10.73 -15.98 3.67
N GLU A 299 -11.03 -14.71 3.42
CA GLU A 299 -11.77 -14.31 2.22
C GLU A 299 -10.88 -13.87 1.08
N LEU A 300 -9.77 -13.20 1.39
CA LEU A 300 -8.88 -12.57 0.41
C LEU A 300 -8.46 -13.48 -0.77
N PRO A 301 -8.16 -14.79 -0.57
CA PRO A 301 -7.81 -15.68 -1.67
C PRO A 301 -8.97 -16.06 -2.60
N HIS A 302 -10.21 -15.70 -2.26
CA HIS A 302 -11.43 -16.23 -2.89
C HIS A 302 -12.31 -15.10 -3.45
N PRO A 303 -11.98 -14.54 -4.64
CA PRO A 303 -12.77 -13.47 -5.25
C PRO A 303 -14.23 -13.86 -5.51
N ASP A 304 -14.51 -15.13 -5.78
CA ASP A 304 -15.85 -15.69 -5.94
C ASP A 304 -16.69 -15.60 -4.65
N VAL A 305 -16.08 -15.86 -3.49
CA VAL A 305 -16.70 -15.71 -2.17
C VAL A 305 -16.98 -14.23 -1.87
N MET A 306 -16.07 -13.34 -2.26
CA MET A 306 -16.21 -11.89 -2.06
C MET A 306 -17.19 -11.24 -3.06
N ALA A 307 -17.44 -11.87 -4.21
CA ALA A 307 -18.18 -11.28 -5.33
C ALA A 307 -19.55 -10.71 -4.93
N ALA A 308 -20.29 -11.40 -4.04
CA ALA A 308 -21.62 -10.99 -3.58
C ALA A 308 -21.66 -10.54 -2.12
N LYS A 309 -20.53 -10.06 -1.59
CA LYS A 309 -20.42 -9.47 -0.26
C LYS A 309 -20.26 -7.97 -0.35
N ASP A 310 -20.68 -7.29 0.71
CA ASP A 310 -20.60 -5.84 0.81
C ASP A 310 -19.17 -5.36 0.59
N LYS A 311 -19.06 -4.25 -0.14
CA LYS A 311 -17.79 -3.64 -0.54
C LYS A 311 -17.84 -2.14 -0.37
N HIS A 312 -16.71 -1.59 0.00
CA HIS A 312 -16.54 -0.15 0.17
C HIS A 312 -15.29 0.30 -0.60
N TYR A 313 -15.52 0.83 -1.79
CA TYR A 313 -14.51 1.47 -2.62
C TYR A 313 -14.27 2.89 -2.12
N TYR A 314 -13.02 3.35 -2.14
CA TYR A 314 -12.72 4.73 -1.76
C TYR A 314 -11.46 5.23 -2.44
N VAL A 315 -11.38 6.54 -2.61
CA VAL A 315 -10.18 7.19 -3.15
C VAL A 315 -9.31 7.66 -1.97
N PRO A 316 -8.04 7.23 -1.89
CA PRO A 316 -7.13 7.68 -0.84
C PRO A 316 -6.97 9.21 -0.84
N THR A 317 -6.89 9.79 0.35
CA THR A 317 -6.76 11.23 0.58
C THR A 317 -5.51 11.53 1.39
N CYS A 318 -4.81 12.63 1.09
CA CYS A 318 -3.64 13.03 1.87
C CYS A 318 -4.02 13.21 3.35
N THR A 319 -3.11 12.82 4.24
CA THR A 319 -3.36 12.84 5.69
C THR A 319 -2.49 13.87 6.39
N ALA A 320 -2.79 14.18 7.65
CA ALA A 320 -1.96 15.12 8.41
C ALA A 320 -0.51 14.63 8.57
N ARG A 321 -0.30 13.30 8.60
CA ARG A 321 1.03 12.71 8.69
C ARG A 321 1.81 12.84 7.38
N TYR A 322 1.11 12.78 6.25
CA TYR A 322 1.68 12.89 4.91
C TYR A 322 0.84 13.88 4.08
N PRO A 323 1.02 15.20 4.29
CA PRO A 323 0.27 16.21 3.55
C PRO A 323 0.65 16.26 2.07
N VAL A 324 1.90 15.89 1.76
CA VAL A 324 2.41 15.64 0.41
C VAL A 324 3.09 14.28 0.44
N PRO A 325 2.33 13.19 0.26
CA PRO A 325 2.91 11.85 0.33
C PRO A 325 3.87 11.64 -0.84
N PRO A 326 5.03 11.00 -0.62
CA PRO A 326 5.84 10.54 -1.73
C PRO A 326 5.03 9.48 -2.49
N THR A 327 4.90 9.68 -3.79
CA THR A 327 4.20 8.77 -4.68
C THR A 327 5.19 8.32 -5.73
N GLU A 328 5.02 7.08 -6.21
CA GLU A 328 5.82 6.61 -7.34
C GLU A 328 5.54 7.48 -8.57
N PRO A 329 6.51 7.62 -9.48
CA PRO A 329 6.28 8.44 -10.66
C PRO A 329 5.10 7.95 -11.49
N GLY A 330 4.23 8.88 -11.87
CA GLY A 330 2.97 8.59 -12.58
C GLY A 330 1.78 8.29 -11.67
N LEU A 331 1.98 8.06 -10.37
CA LEU A 331 0.91 8.00 -9.38
C LEU A 331 0.81 9.37 -8.68
N GLN A 332 -0.42 9.86 -8.51
CA GLN A 332 -0.68 11.07 -7.73
C GLN A 332 -1.90 10.85 -6.83
N MET A 333 -1.89 11.50 -5.67
CA MET A 333 -3.08 11.57 -4.84
C MET A 333 -4.11 12.46 -5.52
N GLN A 334 -5.31 11.91 -5.75
CA GLN A 334 -6.42 12.67 -6.32
C GLN A 334 -7.13 13.55 -5.28
N LEU A 335 -6.95 13.26 -3.99
CA LEU A 335 -7.61 13.95 -2.88
C LEU A 335 -6.60 14.41 -1.81
N PRO A 336 -6.83 15.55 -1.14
CA PRO A 336 -7.92 16.49 -1.38
C PRO A 336 -7.77 17.25 -2.70
N ALA A 337 -8.88 17.59 -3.34
CA ALA A 337 -8.90 18.27 -4.63
C ALA A 337 -9.57 19.64 -4.52
N ASP A 338 -8.89 20.68 -4.99
CA ASP A 338 -9.44 22.03 -4.99
C ASP A 338 -10.69 22.16 -5.86
N LEU A 339 -11.63 23.00 -5.42
CA LEU A 339 -12.87 23.28 -6.14
C LEU A 339 -12.96 24.79 -6.44
N PRO A 340 -12.32 25.26 -7.52
CA PRO A 340 -12.51 26.63 -8.00
C PRO A 340 -13.94 26.84 -8.51
N VAL A 341 -14.43 28.07 -8.43
CA VAL A 341 -15.73 28.42 -9.02
C VAL A 341 -15.65 28.30 -10.54
N GLY A 342 -16.59 27.57 -11.15
CA GLY A 342 -16.70 27.42 -12.59
C GLY A 342 -15.78 26.35 -13.21
N GLU A 343 -14.95 25.69 -12.41
CA GLU A 343 -14.07 24.60 -12.85
C GLU A 343 -14.46 23.29 -12.16
N ALA A 344 -14.67 22.24 -12.96
CA ALA A 344 -15.00 20.93 -12.45
C ALA A 344 -13.72 20.18 -12.06
N VAL A 345 -13.73 19.55 -10.89
CA VAL A 345 -12.69 18.59 -10.51
C VAL A 345 -13.17 17.18 -10.83
N GLU A 346 -12.23 16.35 -11.27
CA GLU A 346 -12.50 15.00 -11.76
C GLU A 346 -11.75 13.99 -10.92
N ILE A 347 -12.46 12.98 -10.44
CA ILE A 347 -11.90 11.91 -9.61
C ILE A 347 -12.26 10.57 -10.23
N ASP A 348 -11.25 9.75 -10.46
CA ASP A 348 -11.38 8.38 -10.93
C ASP A 348 -11.58 7.42 -9.75
N LEU A 349 -12.52 6.49 -9.91
CA LEU A 349 -12.81 5.42 -8.95
C LEU A 349 -13.01 4.09 -9.69
N ALA A 350 -12.26 3.07 -9.29
CA ALA A 350 -12.39 1.73 -9.84
C ALA A 350 -13.35 0.88 -9.00
N ALA A 351 -14.27 0.17 -9.65
CA ALA A 351 -15.16 -0.80 -9.01
C ALA A 351 -15.37 -2.02 -9.90
N SER A 352 -14.91 -3.19 -9.46
CA SER A 352 -14.91 -4.43 -10.25
C SER A 352 -16.23 -5.22 -10.20
N ASP A 353 -17.20 -4.79 -9.38
CA ASP A 353 -18.48 -5.49 -9.24
C ASP A 353 -19.32 -5.49 -10.52
N ASP A 354 -19.84 -6.66 -10.87
CA ASP A 354 -20.85 -6.83 -11.91
C ASP A 354 -22.25 -6.57 -11.34
N LEU A 355 -22.62 -5.30 -11.24
CA LEU A 355 -23.91 -4.90 -10.66
C LEU A 355 -25.11 -5.34 -11.50
N ARG A 356 -24.97 -5.39 -12.83
CA ARG A 356 -26.05 -5.84 -13.72
C ARG A 356 -26.42 -7.28 -13.42
N ARG A 357 -25.41 -8.15 -13.24
CA ARG A 357 -25.64 -9.54 -12.81
C ARG A 357 -26.35 -9.58 -11.47
N TRP A 358 -25.86 -8.87 -10.45
CA TRP A 358 -26.42 -8.96 -9.09
C TRP A 358 -27.81 -8.34 -8.95
N GLU A 359 -28.12 -7.31 -9.73
CA GLU A 359 -29.47 -6.76 -9.87
C GLU A 359 -30.42 -7.79 -10.50
N SER A 360 -30.01 -8.46 -11.58
CA SER A 360 -30.85 -9.44 -12.28
C SER A 360 -31.27 -10.63 -11.40
N VAL A 361 -30.43 -11.02 -10.43
CA VAL A 361 -30.72 -12.09 -9.46
C VAL A 361 -31.32 -11.57 -8.16
N GLY A 362 -31.62 -10.27 -8.06
CA GLY A 362 -32.26 -9.63 -6.91
C GLY A 362 -31.40 -9.62 -5.64
N ARG A 363 -30.07 -9.59 -5.79
CA ARG A 363 -29.13 -9.53 -4.66
C ARG A 363 -28.55 -8.15 -4.43
N LEU A 364 -28.59 -7.24 -5.40
CA LEU A 364 -28.20 -5.85 -5.16
C LEU A 364 -29.21 -5.18 -4.23
N HIS A 365 -28.75 -4.68 -3.08
CA HIS A 365 -29.62 -4.02 -2.09
C HIS A 365 -29.55 -2.50 -2.22
N GLU A 366 -28.35 -1.94 -2.11
CA GLU A 366 -28.14 -0.49 -2.09
C GLU A 366 -26.76 -0.17 -2.65
N VAL A 367 -26.68 0.89 -3.45
CA VAL A 367 -25.41 1.48 -3.89
C VAL A 367 -25.37 2.93 -3.42
N VAL A 368 -24.34 3.29 -2.68
CA VAL A 368 -24.22 4.60 -2.02
C VAL A 368 -22.92 5.27 -2.40
N LEU A 369 -23.00 6.39 -3.12
CA LEU A 369 -21.87 7.28 -3.39
C LEU A 369 -21.86 8.42 -2.36
N ARG A 370 -20.73 8.64 -1.69
CA ARG A 370 -20.54 9.71 -0.71
C ARG A 370 -19.42 10.62 -1.13
N LEU A 371 -19.69 11.91 -1.08
CA LEU A 371 -18.76 12.98 -1.38
C LEU A 371 -18.73 13.93 -0.18
N ARG A 372 -17.55 14.27 0.32
CA ARG A 372 -17.40 15.26 1.39
C ARG A 372 -16.67 16.48 0.89
N ILE A 373 -17.33 17.62 0.99
CA ILE A 373 -16.78 18.91 0.57
C ILE A 373 -16.60 19.79 1.79
N MET A 374 -15.42 20.39 1.87
CA MET A 374 -14.98 21.24 2.98
C MET A 374 -15.06 22.71 2.59
N GLY A 375 -15.19 23.58 3.59
CA GLY A 375 -15.16 25.03 3.40
C GLY A 375 -16.41 25.62 2.74
N ILE A 376 -17.49 24.85 2.57
CA ILE A 376 -18.76 25.33 2.00
C ILE A 376 -19.83 25.60 3.07
N THR A 377 -20.78 26.46 2.75
CA THR A 377 -22.03 26.74 3.45
C THR A 377 -23.23 26.12 2.72
N GLU A 378 -24.43 26.41 3.18
CA GLU A 378 -25.68 26.08 2.51
C GLU A 378 -25.98 26.96 1.29
N LEU A 379 -25.32 28.12 1.16
CA LEU A 379 -25.52 29.07 0.06
C LEU A 379 -24.68 28.72 -1.18
N ASP A 380 -23.57 27.99 -1.00
CA ASP A 380 -22.78 27.46 -2.12
C ASP A 380 -23.62 26.50 -2.99
N ARG A 381 -23.46 26.62 -4.31
CA ARG A 381 -24.16 25.77 -5.28
C ARG A 381 -23.18 24.84 -5.98
N LEU A 382 -23.48 23.55 -5.92
CA LEU A 382 -22.66 22.50 -6.49
C LEU A 382 -23.45 21.71 -7.54
N GLN A 383 -22.74 21.23 -8.54
CA GLN A 383 -23.20 20.21 -9.48
C GLN A 383 -22.33 18.96 -9.31
N PHE A 384 -22.98 17.80 -9.39
CA PHE A 384 -22.32 16.49 -9.27
C PHE A 384 -22.66 15.67 -10.50
N ARG A 385 -21.65 15.10 -11.16
CA ARG A 385 -21.86 14.13 -12.23
C ARG A 385 -21.14 12.83 -11.90
N PHE A 386 -21.73 11.73 -12.35
CA PHE A 386 -21.16 10.41 -12.25
C PHE A 386 -21.24 9.73 -13.62
N ASN A 387 -20.12 9.30 -14.16
CA ASN A 387 -19.99 8.74 -15.51
C ASN A 387 -20.65 9.64 -16.58
N GLY A 388 -20.41 10.95 -16.49
CA GLY A 388 -20.95 11.96 -17.40
C GLY A 388 -22.43 12.32 -17.19
N ARG A 389 -23.14 11.70 -16.23
CA ARG A 389 -24.56 11.97 -15.94
C ARG A 389 -24.71 12.81 -14.69
N GLU A 390 -25.54 13.85 -14.72
CA GLU A 390 -25.82 14.64 -13.52
C GLU A 390 -26.62 13.83 -12.50
N LEU A 391 -26.13 13.79 -11.25
CA LEU A 391 -26.76 13.04 -10.18
C LEU A 391 -28.05 13.74 -9.71
N PRO A 392 -29.21 13.04 -9.69
CA PRO A 392 -30.47 13.67 -9.31
C PRO A 392 -30.49 14.11 -7.85
N LYS A 393 -30.90 15.36 -7.58
CA LYS A 393 -31.07 15.86 -6.20
C LYS A 393 -32.03 15.02 -5.35
N ALA A 394 -33.01 14.36 -5.97
CA ALA A 394 -33.95 13.47 -5.29
C ALA A 394 -33.28 12.23 -4.67
N SER A 395 -32.14 11.80 -5.22
CA SER A 395 -31.36 10.67 -4.69
C SER A 395 -30.39 11.07 -3.57
N MET A 396 -30.28 12.38 -3.29
CA MET A 396 -29.24 12.95 -2.46
C MET A 396 -29.75 13.26 -1.04
N ARG A 397 -28.99 12.82 -0.03
CA ARG A 397 -29.06 13.30 1.35
C ARG A 397 -27.85 14.17 1.66
N LYS A 398 -28.08 15.36 2.22
CA LYS A 398 -27.03 16.25 2.71
C LYS A 398 -26.91 16.12 4.24
N ILE A 399 -25.68 15.95 4.76
CA ILE A 399 -25.41 15.95 6.20
C ILE A 399 -24.53 17.15 6.54
N ASN A 400 -25.01 18.01 7.43
CA ASN A 400 -24.27 19.17 7.91
C ASN A 400 -23.17 18.74 8.90
N GLN A 401 -21.93 19.08 8.58
CA GLN A 401 -20.75 18.90 9.43
C GLN A 401 -19.97 20.21 9.61
N LEU A 402 -20.62 21.37 9.42
CA LEU A 402 -20.04 22.69 9.64
C LEU A 402 -19.49 22.85 11.06
N TYR A 403 -20.24 22.38 12.05
CA TYR A 403 -19.79 22.39 13.43
C TYR A 403 -20.00 21.04 14.08
N ARG A 404 -18.93 20.49 14.64
CA ARG A 404 -18.93 19.20 15.34
C ARG A 404 -18.08 19.26 16.60
N MET A 405 -18.67 18.85 17.72
CA MET A 405 -17.99 18.73 19.01
C MET A 405 -17.33 17.36 19.22
N SER A 406 -17.75 16.36 18.45
CA SER A 406 -17.20 15.00 18.50
C SER A 406 -16.95 14.46 17.09
N ALA A 407 -15.98 13.57 16.98
CA ALA A 407 -15.68 12.79 15.78
C ALA A 407 -15.18 11.40 16.21
N PRO A 408 -15.31 10.36 15.37
CA PRO A 408 -14.93 9.00 15.77
C PRO A 408 -13.44 8.86 16.13
N ARG A 409 -12.53 9.51 15.40
CA ARG A 409 -11.09 9.52 15.71
C ARG A 409 -10.57 10.92 15.99
N TYR A 410 -10.71 11.81 15.02
CA TYR A 410 -10.25 13.19 15.12
C TYR A 410 -11.16 14.11 14.31
N ARG A 411 -11.14 15.41 14.61
CA ARG A 411 -11.93 16.38 13.86
C ARG A 411 -11.18 16.79 12.59
N THR A 412 -11.95 16.99 11.53
CA THR A 412 -11.51 17.60 10.29
C THR A 412 -12.04 19.03 10.24
N GLU A 413 -11.77 19.73 9.14
CA GLU A 413 -12.40 21.01 8.85
C GLU A 413 -13.95 20.91 8.81
N SER A 414 -14.58 22.07 8.64
CA SER A 414 -16.02 22.24 8.51
C SER A 414 -16.47 21.96 7.08
N GLY A 415 -17.60 21.26 6.92
CA GLY A 415 -18.09 20.92 5.59
C GLY A 415 -19.41 20.16 5.59
N TYR A 416 -19.72 19.55 4.47
CA TYR A 416 -20.94 18.75 4.30
C TYR A 416 -20.63 17.42 3.60
N TRP A 417 -21.40 16.39 3.96
CA TRP A 417 -21.50 15.18 3.15
C TRP A 417 -22.68 15.28 2.20
N PHE A 418 -22.46 14.85 0.97
CA PHE A 418 -23.46 14.62 -0.07
C PHE A 418 -23.51 13.12 -0.34
N ILE A 419 -24.64 12.50 -0.05
CA ILE A 419 -24.81 11.05 -0.06
C ILE A 419 -25.87 10.72 -1.11
N PHE A 420 -25.46 10.10 -2.20
CA PHE A 420 -26.33 9.70 -3.31
C PHE A 420 -26.63 8.22 -3.23
N ARG A 421 -27.91 7.85 -3.31
CA ARG A 421 -28.34 6.46 -3.53
C ARG A 421 -28.48 6.24 -5.02
N LEU A 422 -27.66 5.36 -5.58
CA LEU A 422 -27.58 5.14 -7.02
C LEU A 422 -28.46 3.96 -7.42
N ASP A 423 -29.17 4.11 -8.53
CA ASP A 423 -30.04 3.12 -9.14
C ASP A 423 -30.06 3.26 -10.67
N GLY A 424 -30.57 2.22 -11.36
CA GLY A 424 -30.77 2.22 -12.81
C GLY A 424 -29.56 2.70 -13.60
N GLU A 425 -29.73 3.78 -14.38
CA GLU A 425 -28.67 4.34 -15.23
C GLU A 425 -27.56 5.08 -14.47
N ASN A 426 -27.72 5.31 -13.16
CA ASN A 426 -26.73 5.95 -12.30
C ASN A 426 -25.84 4.95 -11.55
N LEU A 427 -26.08 3.64 -11.70
CA LEU A 427 -25.21 2.62 -11.12
C LEU A 427 -23.78 2.71 -11.70
N PRO A 428 -22.75 2.39 -10.90
CA PRO A 428 -21.38 2.36 -11.39
C PRO A 428 -21.22 1.32 -12.51
N ALA A 429 -20.39 1.66 -13.48
CA ALA A 429 -19.90 0.72 -14.47
C ALA A 429 -18.90 -0.24 -13.82
N GLN A 430 -18.82 -1.46 -14.36
CA GLN A 430 -17.75 -2.38 -14.01
C GLN A 430 -16.42 -1.83 -14.57
N GLY A 431 -15.43 -1.65 -13.70
CA GLY A 431 -14.14 -1.05 -14.00
C GLY A 431 -14.07 0.42 -13.60
N ALA A 432 -13.61 1.28 -14.52
CA ALA A 432 -13.38 2.69 -14.25
C ALA A 432 -14.69 3.49 -14.20
N ASN A 433 -14.80 4.35 -13.19
CA ASN A 433 -15.89 5.30 -13.02
C ASN A 433 -15.31 6.70 -12.78
N ARG A 434 -16.01 7.73 -13.23
CA ARG A 434 -15.59 9.13 -13.12
C ARG A 434 -16.61 9.94 -12.34
N ILE A 435 -16.13 10.63 -11.30
CA ILE A 435 -16.89 11.60 -10.52
C ILE A 435 -16.45 12.98 -10.98
N GLU A 436 -17.41 13.86 -11.28
CA GLU A 436 -17.15 15.27 -11.53
C GLU A 436 -17.87 16.11 -10.47
N VAL A 437 -17.17 17.05 -9.85
CA VAL A 437 -17.75 18.00 -8.89
C VAL A 437 -17.43 19.41 -9.35
N LEU A 438 -18.47 20.22 -9.54
CA LEU A 438 -18.36 21.60 -10.00
C LEU A 438 -18.96 22.55 -8.96
N LEU A 439 -18.18 23.52 -8.48
CA LEU A 439 -18.68 24.65 -7.72
C LEU A 439 -19.23 25.71 -8.67
N LEU A 440 -20.55 25.83 -8.75
CA LEU A 440 -21.24 26.77 -9.64
C LEU A 440 -21.25 28.20 -9.08
N GLU A 441 -21.50 28.33 -7.78
CA GLU A 441 -21.66 29.60 -7.10
C GLU A 441 -21.07 29.49 -5.70
N ARG A 442 -20.22 30.46 -5.33
CA ARG A 442 -19.60 30.58 -4.01
C ARG A 442 -20.40 31.56 -3.16
N ASP A 443 -20.63 31.21 -1.91
CA ASP A 443 -21.15 32.14 -0.91
C ASP A 443 -20.19 33.35 -0.78
N PRO A 444 -20.64 34.58 -1.10
CA PRO A 444 -19.78 35.75 -1.20
C PRO A 444 -19.21 36.21 0.15
N ASP A 445 -19.80 35.76 1.27
CA ASP A 445 -19.45 36.24 2.61
C ASP A 445 -18.40 35.36 3.32
N VAL A 446 -17.89 34.32 2.65
CA VAL A 446 -16.94 33.35 3.23
C VAL A 446 -15.63 33.25 2.43
N THR A 447 -14.53 33.20 3.17
CA THR A 447 -13.15 33.13 2.64
C THR A 447 -12.41 31.79 2.73
N PRO A 448 -12.86 30.74 3.47
CA PRO A 448 -12.17 29.46 3.49
C PRO A 448 -12.04 28.81 2.10
N ARG A 449 -10.95 28.05 1.93
CA ARG A 449 -10.69 27.19 0.77
C ARG A 449 -11.80 26.13 0.63
N VAL A 450 -12.29 25.92 -0.59
CA VAL A 450 -13.25 24.86 -0.91
C VAL A 450 -12.53 23.70 -1.58
N PHE A 451 -12.71 22.50 -1.07
CA PHE A 451 -12.10 21.31 -1.64
C PHE A 451 -12.94 20.06 -1.40
N LEU A 452 -12.86 19.13 -2.34
CA LEU A 452 -13.35 17.78 -2.21
C LEU A 452 -12.34 16.97 -1.39
N ARG A 453 -12.79 16.41 -0.27
CA ARG A 453 -11.92 15.69 0.67
C ARG A 453 -12.03 14.18 0.53
N ASP A 454 -13.26 13.67 0.49
CA ASP A 454 -13.55 12.24 0.57
C ASP A 454 -14.47 11.84 -0.60
N VAL A 455 -14.15 10.72 -1.26
CA VAL A 455 -14.96 10.06 -2.30
C VAL A 455 -15.04 8.57 -1.98
N GLU A 456 -16.26 8.09 -1.74
CA GLU A 456 -16.53 6.73 -1.28
C GLU A 456 -17.72 6.12 -2.03
N LEU A 457 -17.61 4.88 -2.48
CA LEU A 457 -18.68 4.10 -3.09
C LEU A 457 -18.88 2.81 -2.31
N GLU A 458 -20.05 2.66 -1.70
CA GLU A 458 -20.43 1.46 -0.98
C GLU A 458 -21.47 0.67 -1.78
N ILE A 459 -21.26 -0.64 -1.88
CA ILE A 459 -22.15 -1.57 -2.57
C ILE A 459 -22.58 -2.63 -1.57
N LYS A 460 -23.90 -2.74 -1.36
CA LYS A 460 -24.49 -3.65 -0.39
C LYS A 460 -25.28 -4.75 -1.09
N TYR A 461 -25.08 -5.99 -0.64
CA TYR A 461 -25.69 -7.20 -1.20
C TYR A 461 -26.54 -7.98 -0.21
N LEU A 462 -27.72 -8.43 -0.62
CA LEU A 462 -28.52 -9.36 0.17
C LEU A 462 -27.87 -10.75 0.19
N MET A 463 -28.10 -11.50 1.27
CA MET A 463 -27.70 -12.91 1.37
C MET A 463 -28.38 -13.76 0.27
N GLY A 464 -29.57 -13.36 -0.17
CA GLY A 464 -30.30 -13.95 -1.29
C GLY A 464 -31.40 -13.01 -1.77
N LYS A 465 -32.12 -13.39 -2.83
CA LYS A 465 -33.23 -12.59 -3.36
C LYS A 465 -34.31 -12.38 -2.29
N ASN A 466 -34.66 -11.13 -2.02
CA ASN A 466 -35.64 -10.74 -0.99
C ASN A 466 -35.28 -11.24 0.43
N PHE A 467 -34.01 -11.49 0.72
CA PHE A 467 -33.56 -11.97 2.03
C PHE A 467 -33.27 -10.79 2.97
N HIS A 468 -33.30 -11.03 4.28
CA HIS A 468 -32.93 -10.03 5.27
C HIS A 468 -31.43 -9.68 5.20
N ARG A 469 -31.08 -8.45 5.62
CA ARG A 469 -29.71 -7.94 5.66
C ARG A 469 -28.89 -8.35 6.88
N GLY A 470 -29.55 -8.50 8.02
CA GLY A 470 -28.91 -8.82 9.29
C GLY A 470 -29.83 -9.68 10.15
N PHE A 471 -29.37 -10.04 11.35
CA PHE A 471 -30.16 -10.86 12.28
C PHE A 471 -31.57 -10.30 12.49
N VAL A 472 -31.67 -8.96 12.58
CA VAL A 472 -32.92 -8.24 12.36
C VAL A 472 -32.70 -7.18 11.29
N ASP A 473 -33.59 -7.16 10.29
CA ASP A 473 -33.55 -6.19 9.22
C ASP A 473 -34.10 -4.83 9.69
N ALA A 474 -33.38 -3.75 9.41
CA ALA A 474 -33.75 -2.40 9.84
C ALA A 474 -35.09 -1.94 9.23
N ASP A 475 -35.46 -2.48 8.07
CA ASP A 475 -36.72 -2.14 7.39
C ASP A 475 -37.95 -2.78 8.07
N LEU A 476 -37.76 -3.77 8.96
CA LEU A 476 -38.84 -4.35 9.77
C LEU A 476 -39.19 -3.48 11.00
N GLY A 477 -38.45 -2.40 11.24
CA GLY A 477 -38.65 -1.49 12.36
C GLY A 477 -37.98 -1.98 13.64
N SER A 478 -38.39 -1.38 14.77
CA SER A 478 -37.81 -1.67 16.07
C SER A 478 -38.06 -3.10 16.52
N TYR A 479 -37.08 -3.70 17.19
CA TYR A 479 -37.17 -5.02 17.81
C TYR A 479 -36.58 -4.98 19.23
N GLU A 480 -36.98 -5.93 20.08
CA GLU A 480 -36.34 -6.12 21.38
C GLU A 480 -35.00 -6.85 21.17
N GLY A 481 -33.89 -6.12 21.31
CA GLY A 481 -32.56 -6.71 21.25
C GLY A 481 -32.17 -7.38 22.57
N VAL A 482 -31.45 -8.50 22.49
CA VAL A 482 -30.67 -9.01 23.62
C VAL A 482 -29.51 -8.02 23.83
N ASN A 483 -29.39 -7.45 25.03
CA ASN A 483 -28.22 -6.66 25.41
C ASN A 483 -26.97 -7.54 25.30
N GLU A 484 -26.09 -7.29 24.33
CA GLU A 484 -24.70 -7.76 24.36
C GLU A 484 -23.73 -6.57 24.32
#